data_AF-A0A4U2DA96-F1
#
_entry.id   AF-A0A4U2DA96-F1
#
_cell.length_a   1.000
_cell.length_b   1.000
_cell.length_c   1.000
_cell.angle_alpha   90.00
_cell.angle_beta   90.00
_cell.angle_gamma   90.00
#
_symmetry.space_group_name_H-M   'P 1'
#
loop_
_entity.id
_entity.type
_entity.pdbx_description
1 polymer ?
#
loop_
_entity_poly.entity_id
_entity_poly.type
_entity_poly.pdbx_seq_one_letter_code
_entity_poly.pdbx_strand_id
1 'polypeptide(L)' 'RRPLRAAKVEVSDVEGDPGWYKVSMSVRPHFKYMGASFDLSLVGKLDQ' A
#
# COMPACT_ATOMS: atom_id res chain seq x y z
N ARG A 1 -10.87 7.38 11.29
CA ARG A 1 -10.41 7.74 9.92
C ARG A 1 -8.88 7.65 9.89
N ARG A 2 -8.33 6.48 9.53
CA ARG A 2 -6.88 6.24 9.39
C ARG A 2 -6.65 5.65 7.98
N PRO A 3 -6.30 6.48 6.98
CA PRO A 3 -6.30 6.05 5.58
C PRO A 3 -5.04 5.27 5.16
N LEU A 4 -3.98 5.32 5.97
CA LEU A 4 -2.70 4.68 5.69
C LEU A 4 -2.54 3.40 6.50
N ARG A 5 -2.15 2.33 5.82
CA ARG A 5 -1.77 1.05 6.41
C ARG A 5 -0.30 1.05 6.85
N ALA A 6 0.57 1.74 6.11
CA ALA A 6 1.97 1.93 6.46
C ALA A 6 2.50 3.25 5.89
N ALA A 7 3.54 3.81 6.50
CA ALA A 7 4.25 4.98 6.02
C ALA A 7 5.74 4.86 6.37
N LYS A 8 6.60 5.34 5.48
CA LYS A 8 8.05 5.46 5.69
C LYS A 8 8.49 6.86 5.24
N VAL A 9 9.30 7.51 6.06
CA VAL A 9 9.89 8.82 5.77
C VAL A 9 11.40 8.68 5.91
N GLU A 10 12.13 9.12 4.90
CA GLU A 10 13.59 9.22 4.90
C GLU A 10 13.97 10.68 4.68
N VAL A 11 14.86 11.18 5.54
CA VAL A 11 15.39 12.54 5.46
C VAL A 11 16.89 12.43 5.27
N SER A 12 17.42 13.12 4.27
CA SER A 12 18.85 13.20 4.00
C SER A 12 19.28 14.66 3.85
N ASP A 13 20.47 14.99 4.36
CA ASP A 13 21.08 16.30 4.14
C ASP A 13 21.40 16.53 2.65
N VAL A 14 21.36 17.80 2.24
CA VAL A 14 21.83 18.23 0.92
C VAL A 14 23.26 18.72 1.07
N GLU A 15 24.22 17.98 0.50
CA GLU A 15 25.64 18.32 0.58
C GLU A 15 25.90 19.68 -0.11
N GLY A 16 26.56 20.60 0.60
CA GLY A 16 26.86 21.95 0.13
C GLY A 16 25.89 23.04 0.59
N ASP A 17 24.70 22.68 1.10
CA ASP A 17 23.69 23.62 1.58
C ASP A 17 23.23 23.31 3.02
N PRO A 18 23.94 23.85 4.05
CA PRO A 18 23.60 23.62 5.45
C PRO A 18 22.17 24.09 5.77
N GLY A 19 21.39 23.23 6.41
CA GLY A 19 19.99 23.50 6.77
C GLY A 19 18.98 23.13 5.69
N TRP A 20 19.45 22.65 4.52
CA TRP A 20 18.58 22.03 3.51
C TRP A 20 18.55 20.52 3.65
N TYR A 21 17.35 19.96 3.56
CA TYR A 21 17.11 18.53 3.68
C TYR A 21 16.23 18.05 2.52
N LYS A 22 16.57 16.89 1.99
CA LYS A 22 15.74 16.17 1.02
C LYS A 22 14.89 15.15 1.76
N VAL A 23 13.60 15.14 1.46
CA VAL A 23 12.64 14.23 2.09
C VAL A 23 12.06 13.28 1.05
N SER A 24 12.11 11.99 1.35
CA SER A 24 11.43 10.94 0.59
C SER A 24 10.33 10.34 1.45
N MET A 25 9.10 10.29 0.93
CA MET A 25 7.95 9.75 1.65
C MET A 25 7.27 8.65 0.83
N SER A 26 7.19 7.47 1.42
CA SER A 26 6.50 6.31 0.86
C SER A 26 5.30 5.96 1.73
N VAL A 27 4.10 5.95 1.15
CA VAL A 27 2.85 5.65 1.88
C VAL A 27 2.12 4.47 1.23
N ARG A 28 1.54 3.60 2.07
CA ARG A 28 0.70 2.48 1.63
C ARG A 28 -0.73 2.68 2.14
N PRO A 29 -1.72 2.90 1.26
CA PRO A 29 -3.12 2.99 1.67
C PRO A 29 -3.71 1.60 1.99
N HIS A 30 -4.89 1.59 2.59
CA HIS A 30 -5.71 0.38 2.66
C HIS A 30 -6.19 -0.01 1.26
N PHE A 31 -6.18 -1.32 0.96
CA PHE A 31 -6.75 -1.81 -0.29
C PHE A 31 -8.26 -1.63 -0.27
N LYS A 32 -8.78 -0.96 -1.30
CA LYS A 32 -10.21 -0.91 -1.59
C LYS A 32 -10.55 -2.11 -2.45
N TYR A 33 -11.65 -2.79 -2.13
CA TYR A 33 -12.18 -3.83 -3.00
C TYR A 33 -12.57 -3.22 -4.35
N MET A 34 -12.01 -3.76 -5.44
CA MET A 34 -12.24 -3.28 -6.81
C MET A 34 -13.05 -4.26 -7.67
N GLY A 35 -13.44 -5.41 -7.12
CA GLY A 35 -14.16 -6.48 -7.83
C GLY A 35 -13.58 -7.87 -7.54
N ALA A 36 -14.35 -8.89 -7.86
CA ALA A 36 -13.96 -10.30 -7.82
C ALA A 36 -14.57 -11.02 -9.02
N SER A 37 -13.82 -11.96 -9.60
CA SER A 37 -14.33 -12.91 -10.59
C SER A 37 -14.93 -14.11 -9.87
N PHE A 38 -16.15 -14.50 -10.26
CA PHE A 38 -16.82 -15.67 -9.71
C PHE A 38 -16.90 -16.72 -10.81
N ASP A 39 -16.30 -17.88 -10.56
CA ASP A 39 -16.40 -19.03 -11.45
C ASP A 39 -17.49 -19.98 -10.92
N LEU A 40 -18.59 -20.08 -11.68
CA LEU A 40 -19.69 -20.98 -11.37
C LEU A 40 -19.40 -22.35 -11.99
N SER A 41 -19.21 -23.35 -11.13
CA SER A 41 -19.04 -24.75 -11.54
C SER A 41 -20.19 -25.61 -11.02
N LEU A 42 -20.71 -26.51 -11.85
CA LEU A 42 -21.73 -27.47 -11.46
C LEU A 42 -21.06 -28.63 -10.69
N VAL A 43 -21.25 -28.68 -9.37
CA VAL A 43 -20.62 -29.69 -8.51
C VAL A 43 -21.66 -30.74 -8.08
N GLY A 44 -21.43 -32.01 -8.40
CA GLY A 44 -22.34 -33.13 -8.10
C GLY A 44 -22.16 -33.77 -6.71
N LYS A 45 -21.01 -33.56 -6.06
CA LYS A 45 -20.75 -33.83 -4.65
C LYS A 45 -19.72 -32.83 -4.15
N LEU A 46 -20.11 -32.02 -3.19
CA LEU A 46 -19.25 -31.03 -2.52
C LEU A 46 -18.54 -31.76 -1.37
N ASP A 47 -17.24 -32.04 -1.52
CA ASP A 47 -16.36 -32.26 -0.38
C ASP A 47 -15.47 -31.04 -0.20
N GLN A 48 -15.14 -30.77 1.06
CA GLN A 48 -14.47 -29.55 1.52
C GLN A 48 -12.97 -29.60 1.32
#